data_AF-A0A2G6QP53-F1
#
_entry.id   AF-A0A2G6QP53-F1
#
_cell.length_a   1.000
_cell.length_b   1.000
_cell.length_c   1.000
_cell.angle_alpha   90.00
_cell.angle_beta   90.00
_cell.angle_gamma   90.00
#
_symmetry.space_group_name_H-M   'P 1'
#
loop_
_entity.id
_entity.type
_entity.pdbx_description
1 polymer ?
#
loop_
_entity_poly.entity_id
_entity_poly.type
_entity_poly.pdbx_seq_one_letter_code
_entity_poly.pdbx_strand_id
1 'polypeptide(L)' 'MNVLTTKEVAEKSETAEITARQWALNNNVESVGSGRGKIYLWTEADLERFKTRNKQRGNFSKAKKNK' A
#
# COMPACT_ATOMS: atom_id res chain seq x y z
N MET A 1 5.09 -17.55 11.12
CA MET A 1 5.09 -16.14 10.69
C MET A 1 3.80 -15.89 9.93
N ASN A 2 2.95 -14.98 10.40
CA ASN A 2 1.72 -14.62 9.68
C ASN A 2 2.09 -13.57 8.64
N VAL A 3 2.11 -13.97 7.37
CA VAL A 3 2.32 -13.07 6.24
C VAL A 3 0.96 -12.62 5.72
N LEU A 4 0.84 -11.33 5.44
CA LEU A 4 -0.35 -10.71 4.87
C LEU A 4 -0.14 -10.53 3.36
N THR A 5 -1.22 -10.68 2.61
CA THR A 5 -1.21 -10.36 1.19
C THR A 5 -1.43 -8.87 0.96
N THR A 6 -1.01 -8.36 -0.21
CA THR A 6 -1.30 -6.97 -0.62
C THR A 6 -2.79 -6.63 -0.52
N LYS A 7 -3.66 -7.60 -0.79
CA LYS A 7 -5.13 -7.44 -0.69
C LYS A 7 -5.56 -7.22 0.76
N GLU A 8 -5.11 -8.07 1.68
CA GLU A 8 -5.44 -7.90 3.11
C GLU A 8 -4.87 -6.59 3.67
N VAL A 9 -3.66 -6.19 3.26
CA VAL A 9 -3.08 -4.91 3.67
C VAL A 9 -3.90 -3.73 3.15
N ALA A 10 -4.40 -3.83 1.92
CA ALA A 10 -5.26 -2.83 1.31
C ALA A 10 -6.60 -2.72 2.05
N GLU A 11 -7.23 -3.85 2.39
CA GLU A 11 -8.46 -3.93 3.18
C GLU A 11 -8.25 -3.37 4.60
N LYS A 12 -7.19 -3.80 5.30
CA LYS A 12 -6.85 -3.33 6.66
C LYS A 12 -6.46 -1.85 6.75
N SER A 13 -6.08 -1.24 5.64
CA SER A 13 -5.64 0.17 5.57
C SER A 13 -6.64 1.07 4.84
N GLU A 14 -7.77 0.49 4.42
CA GLU A 14 -8.82 1.13 3.61
C GLU A 14 -8.24 1.89 2.43
N THR A 15 -7.42 1.21 1.63
CA THR A 15 -6.74 1.81 0.48
C THR A 15 -6.81 0.91 -0.76
N ALA A 16 -6.44 1.46 -1.91
CA ALA A 16 -6.39 0.69 -3.13
C ALA A 16 -5.21 -0.29 -3.12
N GLU A 17 -5.42 -1.50 -3.65
CA GLU A 17 -4.37 -2.52 -3.79
C GLU A 17 -3.16 -2.01 -4.57
N ILE A 18 -3.37 -1.15 -5.57
CA ILE A 18 -2.30 -0.49 -6.32
C ILE A 18 -1.39 0.37 -5.41
N THR A 19 -1.97 1.09 -4.46
CA THR A 19 -1.21 1.93 -3.52
C THR A 19 -0.34 1.09 -2.61
N ALA A 20 -0.91 -0.01 -2.07
CA ALA A 20 -0.16 -0.97 -1.27
C ALA A 20 0.94 -1.62 -2.11
N ARG A 21 0.63 -2.07 -3.33
CA ARG A 21 1.60 -2.68 -4.25
C ARG A 21 2.78 -1.77 -4.58
N GLN A 22 2.52 -0.50 -4.89
CA GLN A 22 3.57 0.49 -5.18
C GLN A 22 4.42 0.77 -3.95
N TRP A 23 3.80 0.86 -2.78
CA TRP A 23 4.55 1.05 -1.54
C TRP A 23 5.45 -0.15 -1.23
N ALA A 24 4.93 -1.38 -1.39
CA ALA A 24 5.70 -2.60 -1.20
C ALA A 24 6.91 -2.68 -2.14
N LEU A 25 6.73 -2.27 -3.41
CA LEU A 25 7.81 -2.16 -4.38
C LEU A 25 8.89 -1.17 -3.93
N ASN A 26 8.50 0.02 -3.45
CA ASN A 26 9.43 1.07 -3.06
C ASN A 26 10.17 0.77 -1.75
N ASN A 27 9.60 -0.07 -0.89
CA ASN A 27 10.17 -0.44 0.42
C ASN A 27 10.88 -1.79 0.40
N ASN A 28 11.07 -2.40 -0.77
CA ASN A 28 11.70 -3.73 -0.93
C ASN A 28 11.05 -4.83 -0.08
N VAL A 29 9.71 -4.80 0.03
CA VAL A 29 8.96 -5.87 0.70
C VAL A 29 9.16 -7.17 -0.07
N GLU A 30 9.36 -8.27 0.65
CA GLU A 30 9.54 -9.58 0.06
C GLU A 30 8.35 -9.94 -0.84
N SER A 31 8.65 -10.57 -1.97
CA SER A 31 7.61 -10.99 -2.90
C SER A 31 7.95 -12.33 -3.50
N VAL A 32 6.91 -13.11 -3.77
CA VAL A 32 7.00 -14.43 -4.39
C VAL A 32 6.36 -14.39 -5.77
N GLY A 33 7.00 -15.07 -6.71
CA GLY A 33 6.58 -15.12 -8.11
C GLY A 33 7.23 -14.05 -8.99
N SER A 34 6.96 -14.14 -10.29
CA SER A 34 7.65 -13.36 -11.31
C SER A 34 6.67 -12.58 -12.19
N GLY A 35 7.07 -11.37 -12.62
CA GLY A 35 6.30 -10.55 -13.55
C GLY A 35 4.97 -10.04 -12.97
N ARG A 36 3.86 -10.26 -13.71
CA ARG A 36 2.54 -9.72 -13.36
C ARG A 36 1.89 -10.41 -12.16
N GLY A 37 2.23 -11.68 -11.91
CA GLY A 37 1.70 -12.52 -10.84
C GLY A 37 2.44 -12.42 -9.50
N LYS A 38 3.36 -11.46 -9.32
CA LYS A 38 4.06 -11.31 -8.05
C LYS A 38 3.09 -11.00 -6.90
N ILE A 39 3.22 -11.74 -5.81
CA ILE A 39 2.49 -11.56 -4.56
C ILE A 39 3.47 -11.04 -3.53
N TYR A 40 3.18 -9.89 -2.93
CA TYR A 40 4.00 -9.36 -1.85
C TYR A 40 3.62 -10.03 -0.54
N LEU A 41 4.63 -10.45 0.21
CA LEU A 41 4.51 -11.03 1.54
C LEU A 41 4.76 -9.92 2.56
N TRP A 42 3.68 -9.43 3.15
CA TRP A 42 3.76 -8.36 4.13
C TRP A 42 3.88 -8.92 5.52
N THR A 43 4.81 -8.39 6.30
CA THR A 43 4.84 -8.65 7.74
C THR A 43 3.92 -7.68 8.49
N GLU A 44 3.63 -7.97 9.75
CA GLU A 44 2.91 -7.02 10.61
C GLU A 44 3.68 -5.69 10.75
N ALA A 45 5.01 -5.74 10.79
CA ALA A 45 5.86 -4.55 10.81
C ALA A 45 5.72 -3.72 9.53
N ASP A 46 5.62 -4.36 8.36
CA ASP A 46 5.37 -3.65 7.10
C ASP A 46 3.99 -3.00 7.08
N LEU A 47 2.98 -3.70 7.60
CA LEU A 47 1.63 -3.15 7.75
C LEU A 47 1.64 -1.91 8.66
N GLU A 48 2.33 -1.96 9.80
CA GLU A 48 2.45 -0.80 10.70
C GLU A 48 3.20 0.36 10.02
N ARG A 49 4.29 0.09 9.31
CA ARG A 49 5.03 1.10 8.51
C ARG A 49 4.16 1.71 7.43
N PHE A 50 3.29 0.91 6.81
CA PHE A 50 2.37 1.39 5.78
C PHE A 50 1.17 2.16 6.35
N LYS A 51 0.68 1.80 7.54
CA LYS A 51 -0.34 2.56 8.27
C LYS A 51 0.19 3.89 8.79
N THR A 52 1.45 3.91 9.25
CA THR A 52 2.14 5.11 9.76
C THR A 52 2.68 5.99 8.64
N ARG A 53 2.77 5.48 7.40
CA ARG A 53 3.03 6.32 6.23
C ARG A 53 2.07 7.49 6.29
N ASN A 54 2.63 8.70 6.34
CA ASN A 54 1.85 9.91 6.25
C ASN A 54 0.95 9.78 5.01
N LYS A 55 -0.36 9.60 5.21
CA LYS A 55 -1.38 9.77 4.17
C LYS A 55 -1.37 11.26 3.86
N GLN A 56 -0.28 11.76 3.25
CA GLN A 56 -0.38 12.83 2.29
C GLN A 56 -1.22 12.25 1.15
N ARG A 57 -2.54 12.19 1.39
CA ARG A 57 -3.54 12.35 0.35
C ARG A 57 -2.98 13.51 -0.45
N GLY A 58 -2.56 13.23 -1.68
CA GLY A 58 -2.25 14.31 -2.60
C GLY A 58 -3.35 15.34 -2.46
N ASN A 59 -2.96 16.61 -2.40
CA ASN A 59 -3.84 17.75 -2.48
C ASN A 59 -4.75 17.62 -3.71
N PHE A 60 -5.80 16.81 -3.61
CA PHE A 60 -7.07 17.02 -4.24
C PHE A 60 -7.90 17.85 -3.26
N SER A 61 -7.32 18.91 -2.72
CA SER A 61 -8.01 20.18 -2.78
C SER A 61 -8.38 20.37 -4.25
N LYS A 62 -9.59 19.93 -4.64
CA LYS A 62 -10.26 20.57 -5.75
C LYS A 62 -10.33 22.04 -5.34
N ALA A 63 -9.36 22.82 -5.77
CA ALA A 63 -9.54 24.24 -5.96
C ALA A 63 -10.59 24.40 -7.08
N LYS A 64 -11.86 24.10 -6.79
CA LYS A 64 -12.93 24.77 -7.49
C LYS A 64 -12.96 26.17 -6.91
N LYS A 65 -12.23 27.05 -7.58
CA LYS A 65 -12.41 28.50 -7.49
C LYS A 65 -13.91 28.79 -7.47
N ASN A 66 -14.33 29.59 -6.50
CA ASN A 66 -15.56 30.37 -6.58
C ASN A 66 -15.72 30.96 -7.99
N LYS A 67 -16.93 30.86 -8.54
CA LYS A 67 -17.58 31.98 -9.20
C LYS A 67 -19.09 31.82 -9.11
#